data_AF-A0A7R9YRJ3-F1
#
_entry.id   AF-A0A7R9YRJ3-F1
#
_cell.length_a   1.000
_cell.length_b   1.000
_cell.length_c   1.000
_cell.angle_alpha   90.00
_cell.angle_beta   90.00
_cell.angle_gamma   90.00
#
_symmetry.space_group_name_H-M   'P 1'
#
loop_
_entity.id
_entity.type
_entity.pdbx_description
1 polymer ?
#
loop_
_entity_poly.entity_id
_entity_poly.type
_entity_poly.pdbx_seq_one_letter_code
_entity_poly.pdbx_strand_id
1 'polypeptide(L)'
;MPIAPGLVAYEEVKLDNVKVGTDFNQLAVLVHDGQPAGATNAASVVEHHGWRGSLGFQNACAQLSDIEVDPKEQEIYMTVPNMPGEVMLLVDWDAGNVDVKLGVFPHPGTNDKAYELTIRSAGGCNKRVMELYTPPRPKLGGRFQFGRIFELDDVPYGTAFKDMQIIRYQLSNPRSFNVQQVTRVMG
;
A
#
# COMPACT_ATOMS: atom_id res chain seq x y z
N MET A 1 8.66 -17.97 -0.35
CA MET A 1 9.84 -18.77 -0.72
C MET A 1 9.97 -19.91 0.27
N PRO A 2 10.38 -21.12 -0.14
CA PRO A 2 10.62 -22.20 0.81
C PRO A 2 11.79 -21.83 1.74
N ILE A 3 11.62 -22.09 3.03
CA ILE A 3 12.68 -21.93 4.05
C ILE A 3 13.67 -23.08 3.84
N ALA A 4 14.97 -22.77 3.77
CA ALA A 4 15.99 -23.79 3.57
C ALA A 4 15.96 -24.84 4.71
N PRO A 5 16.29 -26.12 4.42
CA PRO A 5 16.28 -27.17 5.43
C PRO A 5 17.14 -26.80 6.66
N GLY A 6 16.56 -26.96 7.86
CA GLY A 6 17.23 -26.65 9.13
C GLY A 6 17.10 -25.19 9.59
N LEU A 7 16.46 -24.32 8.81
CA LEU A 7 16.16 -22.95 9.24
C LEU A 7 14.72 -22.83 9.77
N VAL A 8 14.57 -21.99 10.79
CA VAL A 8 13.26 -21.56 11.31
C VAL A 8 13.07 -20.11 10.89
N ALA A 9 11.95 -19.80 10.24
CA ALA A 9 11.56 -18.43 10.01
C ALA A 9 10.66 -17.96 11.15
N TYR A 10 10.89 -16.74 11.60
CA TYR A 10 10.00 -16.03 12.50
C TYR A 10 9.34 -14.89 11.72
N GLU A 11 8.04 -14.72 11.91
CA GLU A 11 7.31 -13.56 11.40
C GLU A 11 7.17 -12.56 12.54
N GLU A 12 7.73 -11.36 12.36
CA GLU A 12 7.59 -10.26 13.30
C GLU A 12 6.38 -9.40 12.92
N VAL A 13 5.47 -9.21 13.86
CA VAL A 13 4.33 -8.30 13.70
C VAL A 13 4.59 -7.06 14.54
N LYS A 14 4.82 -5.93 13.87
CA LYS A 14 5.04 -4.63 14.51
C LYS A 14 3.73 -3.86 14.60
N LEU A 15 3.40 -3.39 15.79
CA LEU A 15 2.25 -2.50 16.01
C LEU A 15 2.74 -1.06 16.13
N ASP A 16 2.52 -0.26 15.09
CA ASP A 16 2.89 1.16 15.07
C ASP A 16 1.72 2.04 15.53
N ASN A 17 2.04 3.20 16.14
CA ASN A 17 1.07 4.21 16.60
C ASN A 17 0.01 3.71 17.63
N VAL A 18 0.36 2.69 18.44
CA VAL A 18 -0.50 2.25 19.55
C VAL A 18 -0.55 3.34 20.62
N LYS A 19 -1.76 3.74 21.04
CA LYS A 19 -1.94 4.72 22.11
C LYS A 19 -1.29 4.24 23.41
N VAL A 20 -0.62 5.17 24.11
CA VAL A 20 -0.13 4.91 25.47
C VAL A 20 -1.32 4.54 26.36
N GLY A 21 -1.26 3.37 27.00
CA GLY A 21 -2.32 2.85 27.85
C GLY A 21 -3.29 1.86 27.18
N THR A 22 -3.06 1.48 25.91
CA THR A 22 -3.80 0.35 25.31
C THR A 22 -3.60 -0.92 26.15
N ASP A 23 -4.70 -1.58 26.51
CA ASP A 23 -4.67 -2.90 27.12
C ASP A 23 -4.33 -3.94 26.05
N PHE A 24 -3.07 -4.40 26.04
CA PHE A 24 -2.58 -5.35 25.05
C PHE A 24 -3.27 -6.71 25.14
N ASN A 25 -3.90 -7.06 26.28
CA ASN A 25 -4.68 -8.30 26.39
C ASN A 25 -5.96 -8.28 25.54
N GLN A 26 -6.37 -7.09 25.05
CA GLN A 26 -7.50 -6.91 24.16
C GLN A 26 -7.07 -6.86 22.68
N LEU A 27 -5.79 -7.06 22.39
CA LEU A 27 -5.28 -7.11 21.03
C LEU A 27 -5.20 -8.55 20.53
N ALA A 28 -5.71 -8.76 19.32
CA ALA A 28 -5.55 -9.98 18.58
C ALA A 28 -4.84 -9.69 17.26
N VAL A 29 -3.92 -10.56 16.88
CA VAL A 29 -3.31 -10.60 15.55
C VAL A 29 -4.11 -11.58 14.71
N LEU A 30 -4.69 -11.07 13.62
CA LEU A 30 -5.34 -11.89 12.61
C LEU A 30 -4.36 -12.20 11.49
N VAL A 31 -4.13 -13.49 11.25
CA VAL A 31 -3.27 -14.00 10.19
C VAL A 31 -4.12 -14.77 9.21
N HIS A 32 -3.92 -14.52 7.92
CA HIS A 32 -4.62 -15.19 6.84
C HIS A 32 -3.62 -15.89 5.92
N ASP A 33 -4.05 -16.97 5.28
CA ASP A 33 -3.36 -17.50 4.10
C ASP A 33 -3.71 -16.64 2.89
N GLY A 34 -2.69 -16.07 2.25
CA GLY A 34 -2.85 -15.24 1.05
C GLY A 34 -2.49 -16.01 -0.22
N GLN A 35 -3.40 -16.05 -1.19
CA GLN A 35 -3.13 -16.55 -2.54
C GLN A 35 -3.18 -15.40 -3.55
N PRO A 36 -2.19 -15.23 -4.44
CA PRO A 36 -2.23 -14.18 -5.46
C PRO A 36 -3.49 -14.29 -6.31
N ALA A 37 -4.29 -13.23 -6.32
CA ALA A 37 -5.54 -13.12 -7.08
C ALA A 37 -5.40 -12.21 -8.30
N GLY A 38 -4.35 -11.39 -8.34
CA GLY A 38 -4.03 -10.53 -9.48
C GLY A 38 -2.79 -9.69 -9.21
N ALA A 39 -2.13 -9.25 -10.26
CA ALA A 39 -0.98 -8.35 -10.17
C ALA A 39 -1.00 -7.35 -11.32
N THR A 40 -0.46 -6.17 -11.05
CA THR A 40 -0.14 -5.13 -12.03
C THR A 40 1.09 -4.36 -11.54
N ASN A 41 1.49 -3.31 -12.24
CA ASN A 41 2.54 -2.40 -11.79
C ASN A 41 2.11 -0.94 -11.97
N ALA A 42 2.82 -0.02 -11.32
CA ALA A 42 2.52 1.40 -11.40
C ALA A 42 2.61 1.92 -12.84
N ALA A 43 3.52 1.40 -13.68
CA ALA A 43 3.64 1.86 -15.07
C ALA A 43 2.36 1.60 -15.86
N SER A 44 1.81 0.38 -15.77
CA SER A 44 0.54 0.03 -16.42
C SER A 44 -0.63 0.87 -15.92
N VAL A 45 -0.63 1.29 -14.65
CA VAL A 45 -1.66 2.20 -14.12
C VAL A 45 -1.49 3.59 -14.70
N VAL A 46 -0.32 4.21 -14.56
CA VAL A 46 -0.13 5.60 -15.02
C VAL A 46 -0.25 5.71 -16.55
N GLU A 47 0.23 4.72 -17.31
CA GLU A 47 0.10 4.67 -18.77
C GLU A 47 -1.37 4.56 -19.21
N HIS A 48 -2.20 3.81 -18.47
CA HIS A 48 -3.64 3.72 -18.74
C HIS A 48 -4.32 5.09 -18.64
N HIS A 49 -3.88 5.93 -17.71
CA HIS A 49 -4.36 7.29 -17.53
C HIS A 49 -3.69 8.32 -18.46
N GLY A 50 -2.87 7.88 -19.42
CA GLY A 50 -2.24 8.75 -20.41
C GLY A 50 -0.89 9.33 -20.00
N TRP A 51 -0.31 8.88 -18.89
CA TRP A 51 0.98 9.38 -18.43
C TRP A 51 2.09 9.02 -19.41
N ARG A 52 2.87 10.02 -19.84
CA ARG A 52 4.02 9.83 -20.74
C ARG A 52 5.20 10.69 -20.30
N GLY A 53 6.31 10.04 -19.95
CA GLY A 53 7.55 10.71 -19.57
C GLY A 53 7.44 11.50 -18.26
N SER A 54 8.22 12.58 -18.15
CA SER A 54 8.21 13.46 -16.98
C SER A 54 7.29 14.65 -17.23
N LEU A 55 6.14 14.68 -16.55
CA LEU A 55 5.17 15.77 -16.61
C LEU A 55 5.13 16.49 -15.26
N GLY A 56 5.28 17.81 -15.22
CA GLY A 56 4.98 18.58 -14.00
C GLY A 56 3.49 18.53 -13.64
N PHE A 57 3.15 18.74 -12.36
CA PHE A 57 1.78 18.60 -11.84
C PHE A 57 0.70 19.27 -12.69
N GLN A 58 0.86 20.55 -13.06
CA GLN A 58 -0.13 21.25 -13.89
C GLN A 58 -0.31 20.62 -15.28
N ASN A 59 0.79 20.16 -15.90
CA ASN A 59 0.74 19.49 -17.20
C ASN A 59 0.12 18.10 -17.09
N ALA A 60 0.41 17.38 -16.00
CA ALA A 60 -0.20 16.09 -15.71
C ALA A 60 -1.73 16.23 -15.56
N CYS A 61 -2.20 17.19 -14.76
CA CYS A 61 -3.64 17.47 -14.60
C CYS A 61 -4.34 17.83 -15.92
N ALA A 62 -3.64 18.45 -16.88
CA ALA A 62 -4.21 18.82 -18.18
C ALA A 62 -4.22 17.67 -19.20
N GLN A 63 -3.34 16.68 -19.06
CA GLN A 63 -3.15 15.61 -20.05
C GLN A 63 -3.76 14.27 -19.63
N LEU A 64 -3.81 13.99 -18.33
CA LEU A 64 -4.28 12.72 -17.80
C LEU A 64 -5.80 12.64 -17.82
N SER A 65 -6.32 11.44 -18.11
CA SER A 65 -7.75 11.15 -18.11
C SER A 65 -8.16 10.30 -16.91
N ASP A 66 -9.41 10.42 -16.48
CA ASP A 66 -9.99 9.57 -15.42
C ASP A 66 -9.19 9.60 -14.11
N ILE A 67 -8.69 10.79 -13.78
CA ILE A 67 -7.94 11.06 -12.55
C ILE A 67 -8.76 11.92 -11.59
N GLU A 68 -8.41 11.82 -10.31
CA GLU A 68 -8.86 12.71 -9.27
C GLU A 68 -7.65 13.48 -8.72
N VAL A 69 -7.83 14.76 -8.38
CA VAL A 69 -6.70 15.65 -8.04
C VAL A 69 -6.92 16.37 -6.73
N ASP A 70 -5.91 16.39 -5.86
CA ASP A 70 -5.85 17.30 -4.72
C ASP A 70 -4.87 18.44 -5.07
N PRO A 71 -5.37 19.62 -5.52
CA PRO A 71 -4.50 20.72 -5.89
C PRO A 71 -3.77 21.34 -4.70
N LYS A 72 -4.24 21.11 -3.46
CA LYS A 72 -3.64 21.67 -2.26
C LYS A 72 -2.38 20.89 -1.87
N GLU A 73 -2.46 19.56 -1.96
CA GLU A 73 -1.34 18.66 -1.66
C GLU A 73 -0.54 18.27 -2.91
N GLN A 74 -0.96 18.69 -4.12
CA GLN A 74 -0.39 18.29 -5.41
C GLN A 74 -0.40 16.77 -5.65
N GLU A 75 -1.43 16.10 -5.14
CA GLU A 75 -1.62 14.66 -5.23
C GLU A 75 -2.50 14.30 -6.44
N ILE A 76 -2.09 13.28 -7.22
CA ILE A 76 -2.88 12.73 -8.33
C ILE A 76 -3.29 11.29 -8.00
N TYR A 77 -4.59 11.03 -8.05
CA TYR A 77 -5.21 9.75 -7.73
C TYR A 77 -5.72 9.07 -9.01
N MET A 78 -5.37 7.81 -9.18
CA MET A 78 -5.64 7.01 -10.37
C MET A 78 -6.30 5.69 -9.99
N THR A 79 -7.40 5.33 -10.63
CA THR A 79 -8.02 4.02 -10.44
C THR A 79 -7.14 2.92 -11.00
N VAL A 80 -6.99 1.81 -10.30
CA VAL A 80 -6.23 0.68 -10.84
C VAL A 80 -7.13 -0.13 -11.79
N PRO A 81 -6.82 -0.24 -13.10
CA PRO A 81 -7.79 -0.74 -14.11
C PRO A 81 -8.34 -2.14 -13.84
N ASN A 82 -7.53 -3.03 -13.29
CA ASN A 82 -7.91 -4.42 -12.98
C ASN A 82 -8.48 -4.59 -11.56
N MET A 83 -8.64 -3.50 -10.81
CA MET A 83 -9.16 -3.45 -9.44
C MET A 83 -10.10 -2.24 -9.25
N PRO A 84 -11.08 -2.04 -10.15
CA PRO A 84 -11.93 -0.84 -10.13
C PRO A 84 -12.80 -0.82 -8.87
N GLY A 85 -12.86 0.34 -8.22
CA GLY A 85 -13.62 0.53 -6.98
C GLY A 85 -13.01 -0.15 -5.75
N GLU A 86 -11.85 -0.81 -5.88
CA GLU A 86 -11.14 -1.42 -4.75
C GLU A 86 -9.99 -0.53 -4.25
N VAL A 87 -9.19 0.00 -5.17
CA VAL A 87 -7.97 0.73 -4.86
C VAL A 87 -7.72 1.91 -5.81
N MET A 88 -6.99 2.91 -5.32
CA MET A 88 -6.39 3.98 -6.13
C MET A 88 -4.88 4.03 -5.92
N LEU A 89 -4.14 4.20 -7.01
CA LEU A 89 -2.75 4.60 -6.95
C LEU A 89 -2.69 6.12 -6.79
N LEU A 90 -1.96 6.56 -5.78
CA LEU A 90 -1.63 7.95 -5.53
C LEU A 90 -0.18 8.17 -5.95
N VAL A 91 0.04 9.16 -6.79
CA VAL A 91 1.36 9.73 -7.08
C VAL A 91 1.43 11.08 -6.37
N ASP A 92 2.30 11.16 -5.37
CA ASP A 92 2.65 12.40 -4.68
C ASP A 92 3.75 13.13 -5.45
N TRP A 93 3.62 14.45 -5.61
CA TRP A 93 4.56 15.26 -6.37
C TRP A 93 5.37 16.14 -5.42
N ASP A 94 6.49 15.60 -4.93
CA ASP A 94 7.51 16.40 -4.25
C ASP A 94 8.74 16.61 -5.15
N ALA A 95 9.52 17.66 -4.91
CA ALA A 95 10.63 18.06 -5.77
C ALA A 95 11.90 17.19 -5.62
N GLY A 96 11.90 16.19 -4.73
CA GLY A 96 13.09 15.39 -4.36
C GLY A 96 12.94 13.87 -4.45
N ASN A 97 11.71 13.37 -4.29
CA ASN A 97 11.32 11.96 -4.19
C ASN A 97 10.00 11.73 -4.96
N VAL A 98 9.71 10.47 -5.27
CA VAL A 98 8.40 10.06 -5.79
C VAL A 98 7.78 9.14 -4.77
N ASP A 99 6.86 9.66 -3.97
CA ASP A 99 6.11 8.84 -3.04
C ASP A 99 4.90 8.24 -3.77
N VAL A 100 4.89 6.91 -3.84
CA VAL A 100 3.79 6.16 -4.44
C VAL A 100 3.01 5.51 -3.32
N LYS A 101 1.72 5.80 -3.29
CA LYS A 101 0.80 5.26 -2.28
C LYS A 101 -0.31 4.48 -2.95
N LEU A 102 -0.73 3.39 -2.33
CA LEU A 102 -1.92 2.65 -2.72
C LEU A 102 -2.98 2.86 -1.65
N GLY A 103 -4.05 3.59 -1.99
CA GLY A 103 -5.21 3.77 -1.13
C GLY A 103 -6.25 2.68 -1.40
N VAL A 104 -6.69 1.99 -0.36
CA VAL A 104 -7.73 0.95 -0.46
C VAL A 104 -9.04 1.48 0.11
N PHE A 105 -10.12 1.35 -0.67
CA PHE A 105 -11.45 1.73 -0.25
C PHE A 105 -12.00 0.76 0.81
N PRO A 106 -12.55 1.27 1.93
CA PRO A 106 -13.17 0.45 2.95
C PRO A 106 -14.59 0.07 2.49
N HIS A 107 -14.74 -1.11 1.88
CA HIS A 107 -16.05 -1.64 1.54
C HIS A 107 -16.06 -3.17 1.65
N PRO A 108 -17.24 -3.81 1.76
CA PRO A 108 -17.32 -5.26 1.99
C PRO A 108 -16.55 -6.12 1.00
N GLY A 109 -16.41 -5.67 -0.25
CA GLY A 109 -15.68 -6.37 -1.31
C GLY A 109 -14.15 -6.29 -1.21
N THR A 110 -13.59 -5.60 -0.22
CA THR A 110 -12.15 -5.56 0.06
C THR A 110 -11.78 -6.18 1.41
N ASN A 111 -12.76 -6.65 2.19
CA ASN A 111 -12.53 -7.20 3.53
C ASN A 111 -11.80 -8.56 3.53
N ASP A 112 -11.95 -9.34 2.46
CA ASP A 112 -11.33 -10.64 2.26
C ASP A 112 -10.11 -10.57 1.31
N LYS A 113 -9.62 -9.35 1.05
CA LYS A 113 -8.49 -9.09 0.16
C LYS A 113 -7.37 -8.39 0.89
N ALA A 114 -6.14 -8.80 0.58
CA ALA A 114 -4.94 -8.09 0.95
C ALA A 114 -4.26 -7.49 -0.28
N TYR A 115 -3.47 -6.45 -0.04
CA TYR A 115 -2.71 -5.75 -1.07
C TYR A 115 -1.25 -5.67 -0.64
N GLU A 116 -0.38 -5.71 -1.64
CA GLU A 116 1.05 -5.50 -1.48
C GLU A 116 1.47 -4.46 -2.51
N LEU A 117 2.20 -3.45 -2.04
CA LEU A 117 2.92 -2.51 -2.89
C LEU A 117 4.41 -2.78 -2.67
N THR A 118 5.13 -3.14 -3.73
CA THR A 118 6.54 -3.53 -3.65
C THR A 118 7.36 -3.01 -4.81
N ILE A 119 8.62 -2.64 -4.54
CA ILE A 119 9.62 -2.37 -5.58
C ILE A 119 10.47 -3.62 -5.72
N ARG A 120 10.59 -4.15 -6.94
CA ARG A 120 11.51 -5.23 -7.28
C ARG A 120 12.43 -4.78 -8.39
N SER A 121 13.56 -4.17 -8.02
CA SER A 121 14.58 -3.75 -8.98
C SER A 121 15.77 -4.70 -8.98
N ALA A 122 16.36 -4.94 -10.16
CA ALA A 122 17.57 -5.76 -10.30
C ALA A 122 18.80 -5.16 -9.59
N GLY A 123 18.74 -3.88 -9.17
CA GLY A 123 19.84 -3.11 -8.59
C GLY A 123 19.80 -2.90 -7.07
N GLY A 124 18.84 -3.49 -6.34
CA GLY A 124 18.91 -3.61 -4.88
C GLY A 124 17.93 -2.75 -4.06
N CYS A 125 17.12 -1.89 -4.66
CA CYS A 125 15.99 -1.29 -3.93
C CYS A 125 14.82 -2.27 -3.92
N ASN A 126 14.71 -3.01 -2.83
CA ASN A 126 13.56 -3.86 -2.53
C ASN A 126 12.82 -3.26 -1.33
N LYS A 127 11.69 -2.60 -1.59
CA LYS A 127 10.76 -2.14 -0.57
C LYS A 127 9.48 -2.92 -0.69
N ARG A 128 8.86 -3.28 0.43
CA ARG A 128 7.59 -4.02 0.48
C ARG A 128 6.78 -3.47 1.62
N VAL A 129 5.55 -3.06 1.33
CA VAL A 129 4.58 -2.69 2.35
C VAL A 129 3.39 -3.61 2.25
N MET A 130 2.99 -4.14 3.40
CA MET A 130 1.85 -5.00 3.61
C MET A 130 0.99 -4.48 4.75
N GLU A 131 -0.25 -4.97 4.81
CA GLU A 131 -1.41 -4.36 5.46
C GLU A 131 -1.15 -3.70 6.82
N LEU A 132 -1.44 -2.40 6.88
CA LEU A 132 -1.67 -1.68 8.12
C LEU A 132 -3.17 -1.34 8.18
N TYR A 133 -3.88 -1.90 9.16
CA TYR A 133 -5.25 -1.46 9.42
C TYR A 133 -5.21 -0.08 10.08
N THR A 134 -5.71 0.93 9.37
CA THR A 134 -5.86 2.29 9.90
C THR A 134 -7.34 2.68 9.90
N PRO A 135 -7.81 3.53 10.82
CA PRO A 135 -9.14 4.12 10.70
C PRO A 135 -9.29 4.81 9.34
N PRO A 136 -10.46 4.70 8.66
CA PRO A 136 -10.69 5.36 7.38
C PRO A 136 -10.34 6.84 7.41
N ARG A 137 -9.49 7.28 6.48
CA ARG A 137 -9.09 8.68 6.34
C ARG A 137 -9.83 9.31 5.17
N PRO A 138 -10.50 10.47 5.37
CA PRO A 138 -11.11 11.20 4.26
C PRO A 138 -10.02 11.78 3.34
N LYS A 139 -10.24 11.71 2.03
CA LYS A 139 -9.41 12.35 1.00
C LYS A 139 -10.30 13.14 0.04
N LEU A 140 -9.72 14.14 -0.63
CA LEU A 140 -10.40 14.98 -1.62
C LEU A 140 -11.70 15.60 -1.09
N GLY A 141 -11.60 16.30 0.04
CA GLY A 141 -12.76 16.92 0.69
C GLY A 141 -13.79 15.92 1.25
N GLY A 142 -13.40 14.65 1.44
CA GLY A 142 -14.27 13.58 1.96
C GLY A 142 -15.02 12.80 0.89
N ARG A 143 -14.78 13.08 -0.40
CA ARG A 143 -15.37 12.31 -1.52
C ARG A 143 -14.93 10.84 -1.47
N PHE A 144 -13.70 10.61 -1.05
CA PHE A 144 -13.14 9.27 -0.89
C PHE A 144 -12.77 9.03 0.57
N GLN A 145 -12.87 7.77 0.97
CA GLN A 145 -12.34 7.29 2.24
C GLN A 145 -11.37 6.15 1.94
N PHE A 146 -10.17 6.22 2.50
CA PHE A 146 -9.23 5.11 2.43
C PHE A 146 -9.12 4.45 3.80
N GLY A 147 -9.43 3.16 3.86
CA GLY A 147 -9.32 2.34 5.08
C GLY A 147 -7.90 1.82 5.30
N ARG A 148 -7.15 1.62 4.22
CA ARG A 148 -5.75 1.19 4.27
C ARG A 148 -4.96 2.01 3.26
N ILE A 149 -3.74 2.39 3.63
CA ILE A 149 -2.80 3.09 2.74
C ILE A 149 -1.47 2.34 2.82
N PHE A 150 -0.91 2.02 1.67
CA PHE A 150 0.41 1.40 1.54
C PHE A 150 1.31 2.41 0.87
N GLU A 151 2.42 2.75 1.49
CA GLU A 151 3.25 3.86 1.05
C GLU A 151 4.68 3.37 0.83
N LEU A 152 5.20 3.58 -0.38
CA LEU A 152 6.62 3.45 -0.65
C LEU A 152 7.25 4.81 -0.41
N ASP A 153 7.66 5.08 0.84
CA ASP A 153 8.41 6.28 1.22
C ASP A 153 9.86 6.21 0.72
N ASP A 154 10.52 7.35 0.57
CA ASP A 154 11.96 7.49 0.29
C ASP A 154 12.41 6.66 -0.93
N VAL A 155 11.61 6.66 -2.00
CA VAL A 155 11.95 5.93 -3.22
C VAL A 155 13.00 6.74 -3.99
N PRO A 156 14.17 6.15 -4.32
CA PRO A 156 15.21 6.87 -5.06
C PRO A 156 14.69 7.42 -6.39
N TYR A 157 15.02 8.68 -6.68
CA TYR A 157 14.68 9.32 -7.94
C TYR A 157 15.17 8.50 -9.15
N GLY A 158 14.32 8.34 -10.15
CA GLY A 158 14.60 7.50 -11.33
C GLY A 158 14.20 6.02 -11.18
N THR A 159 13.65 5.61 -10.04
CA THR A 159 13.01 4.29 -9.91
C THR A 159 11.87 4.19 -10.92
N ALA A 160 11.93 3.20 -11.80
CA ALA A 160 10.95 3.06 -12.86
C ALA A 160 9.62 2.52 -12.30
N PHE A 161 8.49 3.12 -12.68
CA PHE A 161 7.16 2.64 -12.27
C PHE A 161 6.90 1.17 -12.62
N LYS A 162 7.55 0.62 -13.65
CA LYS A 162 7.44 -0.80 -14.02
C LYS A 162 8.01 -1.74 -12.95
N ASP A 163 8.92 -1.25 -12.12
CA ASP A 163 9.55 -2.02 -11.05
C ASP A 163 8.69 -1.98 -9.76
N MET A 164 7.67 -1.12 -9.72
CA MET A 164 6.72 -0.99 -8.61
C MET A 164 5.50 -1.87 -8.87
N GLN A 165 5.46 -3.04 -8.24
CA GLN A 165 4.39 -4.03 -8.38
C GLN A 165 3.29 -3.80 -7.36
N ILE A 166 2.05 -3.97 -7.82
CA ILE A 166 0.83 -3.98 -7.02
C ILE A 166 0.26 -5.38 -7.11
N ILE A 167 0.21 -6.09 -5.98
CA ILE A 167 -0.27 -7.47 -5.93
C ILE A 167 -1.50 -7.50 -5.04
N ARG A 168 -2.56 -8.14 -5.53
CA ARG A 168 -3.78 -8.43 -4.77
C ARG A 168 -3.79 -9.89 -4.39
N TYR A 169 -4.10 -10.16 -3.13
CA TYR A 169 -4.24 -11.51 -2.58
C TYR A 169 -5.68 -11.75 -2.18
N GLN A 170 -6.16 -12.97 -2.41
CA GLN A 170 -7.35 -13.50 -1.76
C GLN A 170 -6.94 -14.06 -0.40
N LEU A 171 -7.61 -13.62 0.66
CA LEU A 171 -7.38 -14.11 2.02
C LEU A 171 -8.26 -15.32 2.31
N SER A 172 -7.70 -16.28 3.03
CA SER A 172 -8.37 -17.51 3.45
C SER A 172 -7.84 -17.96 4.82
N ASN A 173 -8.48 -18.98 5.42
CA ASN A 173 -8.04 -19.62 6.66
C ASN A 173 -7.65 -18.64 7.79
N PRO A 174 -8.57 -17.77 8.25
CA PRO A 174 -8.29 -16.82 9.31
C PRO A 174 -7.86 -17.53 10.59
N ARG A 175 -6.75 -17.08 11.17
CA ARG A 175 -6.23 -17.54 12.47
C ARG A 175 -6.05 -16.32 13.36
N SER A 176 -6.50 -16.42 14.61
CA SER A 176 -6.39 -15.35 15.60
C SER A 176 -5.40 -15.75 16.69
N PHE A 177 -4.48 -14.84 17.00
CA PHE A 177 -3.52 -14.99 18.08
C PHE A 177 -3.70 -13.83 19.06
N ASN A 178 -4.04 -14.14 20.32
CA ASN A 178 -4.13 -13.13 21.36
C ASN A 178 -2.71 -12.74 21.83
N VAL A 179 -2.48 -11.46 22.03
CA VAL A 179 -1.22 -10.97 22.61
C VAL A 179 -1.22 -11.28 24.12
N GLN A 180 -0.52 -12.33 24.53
CA GLN A 180 -0.55 -12.81 25.93
C GLN A 180 0.47 -12.11 26.84
N GLN A 181 1.60 -11.64 26.32
CA GLN A 181 2.64 -10.95 27.10
C GLN A 181 3.40 -9.93 26.25
N VAL A 182 3.73 -8.78 26.86
CA VAL A 182 4.63 -7.77 26.29
C VAL A 182 5.94 -7.79 27.07
N THR A 183 7.04 -8.16 26.43
CA THR A 183 8.38 -8.00 26.99
C THR A 183 8.88 -6.60 26.67
N ARG A 184 8.99 -5.73 27.68
CA ARG A 184 9.71 -4.45 27.50
C ARG A 184 11.20 -4.73 27.39
N VAL A 185 11.78 -4.41 26.25
CA VAL A 185 13.24 -4.28 26.13
C VAL A 185 13.60 -2.90 26.68
N MET A 186 14.20 -2.84 27.86
CA MET A 186 14.76 -1.58 28.36
C MET A 186 16.03 -1.26 27.55
N GLY A 187 16.03 -0.12 26.87
CA GLY A 187 17.20 0.49 26.24
C GLY A 187 17.72 1.64 27.09
#